data_AF-A0A5D3J0S0-F1
#
_entry.id   AF-A0A5D3J0S0-F1
#
_cell.length_a   1.000
_cell.length_b   1.000
_cell.length_c   1.000
_cell.angle_alpha   90.00
_cell.angle_beta   90.00
_cell.angle_gamma   90.00
#
_symmetry.space_group_name_H-M   'P 1'
#
loop_
_entity.id
_entity.type
_entity.pdbx_description
1 polymer ?
#
loop_
_entity_poly.entity_id
_entity_poly.type
_entity_poly.pdbx_seq_one_letter_code
_entity_poly.pdbx_strand_id
1 'polypeptide(L)'
;LIGGHCASEYFKADNSFRLEKKRVESEIERRLAVEKLRGYIFGEKDYPNEVACLRTNLISARKILDSFYKSFPNSVLRFIDDAQRNQNWIINVDVGTEIQRTIKKDGEEEVITFYEWTPDTIGRLKPIIPTRDIISLINKVKELAESYGEVCAQNIDDIKTPKLKKYVERLSEKEDYATLYDKYKALIEDFIKPGNLDSLIYVCDDEEEQFLT
;
A
#
# COMPACT_ATOMS: atom_id res chain seq x y z
N LEU A 1 15.39 -47.32 -19.00
CA LEU A 1 14.10 -46.86 -19.58
C LEU A 1 14.39 -45.91 -20.76
N ILE A 2 14.78 -46.47 -21.91
CA ILE A 2 15.03 -45.70 -23.15
C ILE A 2 13.69 -45.22 -23.78
N GLY A 3 12.56 -45.80 -23.38
CA GLY A 3 11.24 -45.46 -23.92
C GLY A 3 10.68 -44.08 -23.54
N GLY A 4 11.07 -43.48 -22.41
CA GLY A 4 10.49 -42.20 -21.97
C GLY A 4 10.94 -40.99 -22.80
N HIS A 5 12.22 -40.94 -23.16
CA HIS A 5 12.80 -39.86 -23.95
C HIS A 5 12.40 -39.96 -25.43
N CYS A 6 12.45 -41.17 -26.02
CA CYS A 6 12.02 -41.39 -27.40
C CYS A 6 10.51 -41.17 -27.57
N ALA A 7 9.68 -41.63 -26.62
CA ALA A 7 8.24 -41.36 -26.66
C ALA A 7 7.93 -39.86 -26.52
N SER A 8 8.63 -39.13 -25.63
CA SER A 8 8.43 -37.69 -25.50
C SER A 8 8.73 -36.93 -26.80
N GLU A 9 9.73 -37.35 -27.58
CA GLU A 9 10.04 -36.72 -28.88
C GLU A 9 9.04 -37.14 -29.96
N TYR A 10 8.67 -38.43 -30.01
CA TYR A 10 7.71 -38.97 -30.98
C TYR A 10 6.31 -38.34 -30.84
N PHE A 11 5.80 -38.22 -29.61
CA PHE A 11 4.50 -37.63 -29.34
C PHE A 11 4.49 -36.10 -29.49
N LYS A 12 5.64 -35.43 -29.37
CA LYS A 12 5.76 -34.00 -29.68
C LYS A 12 5.80 -33.73 -31.19
N ALA A 13 6.31 -34.68 -31.98
CA ALA A 13 6.35 -34.59 -33.43
C ALA A 13 4.99 -34.90 -34.11
N ASP A 14 4.13 -35.67 -33.45
CA ASP A 14 2.77 -35.95 -33.91
C ASP A 14 1.83 -34.75 -33.67
N ASN A 15 1.43 -34.10 -34.78
CA ASN A 15 0.51 -32.96 -34.75
C ASN A 15 -0.86 -33.31 -34.17
N SER A 16 -1.37 -34.51 -34.39
CA SER A 16 -2.69 -34.94 -33.89
C SER A 16 -2.66 -35.05 -32.37
N PHE A 17 -1.65 -35.73 -31.82
CA PHE A 17 -1.47 -35.86 -30.37
C PHE A 17 -1.27 -34.50 -29.70
N ARG A 18 -0.46 -33.62 -30.30
CA ARG A 18 -0.22 -32.26 -29.78
C ARG A 18 -1.49 -31.42 -29.74
N LEU A 19 -2.34 -31.51 -30.77
CA LEU A 19 -3.61 -30.78 -30.83
C LEU A 19 -4.60 -31.33 -29.80
N GLU A 20 -4.70 -32.66 -29.67
CA GLU A 20 -5.59 -33.29 -28.70
C GLU A 20 -5.17 -33.01 -27.26
N LYS A 21 -3.86 -33.05 -26.97
CA LYS A 21 -3.32 -32.65 -25.67
C LYS A 21 -3.70 -31.21 -25.32
N LYS A 22 -3.52 -30.26 -26.24
CA LYS A 22 -3.93 -28.86 -26.04
C LYS A 22 -5.44 -28.71 -25.82
N ARG A 23 -6.25 -29.48 -26.57
CA ARG A 23 -7.71 -29.50 -26.41
C ARG A 23 -8.08 -29.94 -25.00
N VAL A 24 -7.54 -31.07 -24.53
CA VAL A 24 -7.78 -31.61 -23.18
C VAL A 24 -7.31 -30.64 -22.10
N GLU A 25 -6.10 -30.08 -22.23
CA GLU A 25 -5.59 -29.06 -21.29
C GLU A 25 -6.54 -27.86 -21.19
N SER A 26 -7.01 -27.34 -22.34
CA SER A 26 -7.95 -26.21 -22.35
C SER A 26 -9.31 -26.54 -21.72
N GLU A 27 -9.76 -27.79 -21.84
CA GLU A 27 -11.02 -28.25 -21.24
C GLU A 27 -10.90 -28.41 -19.72
N ILE A 28 -9.77 -28.95 -19.24
CA ILE A 28 -9.45 -29.02 -17.81
C ILE A 28 -9.38 -27.60 -17.22
N GLU A 29 -8.65 -26.69 -17.84
CA GLU A 29 -8.55 -25.30 -17.40
C GLU A 29 -9.91 -24.61 -17.34
N ARG A 30 -10.77 -24.84 -18.35
CA ARG A 30 -12.14 -24.32 -18.35
C ARG A 30 -12.93 -24.84 -17.17
N ARG A 31 -12.92 -26.16 -16.93
CA ARG A 31 -13.65 -26.77 -15.81
C ARG A 31 -13.21 -26.21 -14.46
N LEU A 32 -11.90 -26.10 -14.23
CA LEU A 32 -11.34 -25.51 -13.01
C LEU A 32 -11.78 -24.06 -12.81
N ALA A 33 -11.82 -23.26 -13.88
CA ALA A 33 -12.27 -21.87 -13.79
C ALA A 33 -13.77 -21.77 -13.47
N VAL A 34 -14.61 -22.59 -14.12
CA VAL A 34 -16.05 -22.65 -13.84
C VAL A 34 -16.31 -23.07 -12.40
N GLU A 35 -15.61 -24.09 -11.91
CA GLU A 35 -15.74 -24.59 -10.54
C GLU A 35 -15.38 -23.51 -9.52
N LYS A 36 -14.27 -22.79 -9.71
CA LYS A 36 -13.89 -21.66 -8.85
C LYS A 36 -14.94 -20.57 -8.82
N LEU A 37 -15.46 -20.15 -9.99
CA LEU A 37 -16.52 -19.12 -10.04
C LEU A 37 -17.81 -19.58 -9.37
N ARG A 38 -18.20 -20.85 -9.57
CA ARG A 38 -19.33 -21.44 -8.83
C ARG A 38 -19.07 -21.44 -7.33
N GLY A 39 -17.83 -21.66 -6.90
CA GLY A 39 -17.39 -21.50 -5.52
C GLY A 39 -17.72 -20.11 -4.97
N TYR A 40 -17.32 -19.04 -5.66
CA TYR A 40 -17.61 -17.67 -5.23
C TYR A 40 -19.11 -17.34 -5.19
N ILE A 41 -19.91 -17.86 -6.14
CA ILE A 41 -21.35 -17.53 -6.22
C ILE A 41 -22.19 -18.36 -5.24
N PHE A 42 -21.92 -19.67 -5.16
CA PHE A 42 -22.79 -20.64 -4.48
C PHE A 42 -22.17 -21.23 -3.21
N GLY A 43 -20.84 -21.30 -3.13
CA GLY A 43 -20.10 -21.89 -2.02
C GLY A 43 -19.75 -20.89 -0.92
N GLU A 44 -19.32 -19.69 -1.30
CA GLU A 44 -18.98 -18.59 -0.38
C GLU A 44 -20.20 -17.70 -0.14
N LYS A 45 -21.09 -18.14 0.76
CA LYS A 45 -22.31 -17.40 1.11
C LYS A 45 -22.11 -15.95 1.55
N ASP A 46 -20.88 -15.54 1.86
CA ASP A 46 -20.56 -14.22 2.38
C ASP A 46 -19.63 -13.37 1.49
N TYR A 47 -19.17 -13.86 0.33
CA TYR A 47 -18.26 -13.12 -0.54
C TYR A 47 -18.71 -11.67 -0.83
N PRO A 48 -19.96 -11.40 -1.28
CA PRO A 48 -20.40 -10.03 -1.54
C PRO A 48 -20.42 -9.16 -0.27
N ASN A 49 -20.74 -9.73 0.89
CA ASN A 49 -20.75 -9.00 2.16
C ASN A 49 -19.33 -8.71 2.65
N GLU A 50 -18.40 -9.64 2.49
CA GLU A 50 -16.98 -9.43 2.81
C GLU A 50 -16.38 -8.30 1.97
N VAL A 51 -16.66 -8.28 0.65
CA VAL A 51 -16.23 -7.20 -0.25
C VAL A 51 -16.87 -5.87 0.15
N ALA A 52 -18.15 -5.85 0.52
CA ALA A 52 -18.84 -4.65 0.99
C ALA A 52 -18.29 -4.14 2.33
N CYS A 53 -17.97 -5.06 3.25
CA CYS A 53 -17.33 -4.76 4.53
C CYS A 53 -15.94 -4.15 4.32
N LEU A 54 -15.11 -4.78 3.48
CA LEU A 54 -13.78 -4.28 3.12
C LEU A 54 -13.86 -2.87 2.53
N ARG A 55 -14.79 -2.63 1.61
CA ARG A 55 -15.04 -1.29 1.04
C ARG A 55 -15.39 -0.27 2.13
N THR A 56 -16.30 -0.62 3.02
CA THR A 56 -16.77 0.26 4.10
C THR A 56 -15.62 0.60 5.06
N ASN A 57 -14.83 -0.40 5.42
CA ASN A 57 -13.65 -0.26 6.26
C ASN A 57 -12.58 0.65 5.64
N LEU A 58 -12.31 0.52 4.34
CA LEU A 58 -11.40 1.40 3.61
C LEU A 58 -11.90 2.84 3.54
N ILE A 59 -13.21 3.04 3.32
CA ILE A 59 -13.81 4.38 3.32
C ILE A 59 -13.69 5.02 4.71
N SER A 60 -13.92 4.27 5.78
CA SER A 60 -13.74 4.75 7.16
C SER A 60 -12.29 5.11 7.45
N ALA A 61 -11.33 4.27 7.07
CA ALA A 61 -9.90 4.57 7.21
C ALA A 61 -9.49 5.84 6.46
N ARG A 62 -10.00 6.03 5.23
CA ARG A 62 -9.79 7.26 4.47
C ARG A 62 -10.34 8.49 5.20
N LYS A 63 -11.56 8.41 5.74
CA LYS A 63 -12.16 9.54 6.48
C LYS A 63 -11.34 9.93 7.70
N ILE A 64 -10.81 8.94 8.42
CA ILE A 64 -9.92 9.17 9.56
C ILE A 64 -8.68 9.95 9.10
N LEU A 65 -8.01 9.49 8.05
CA LEU A 65 -6.85 10.18 7.48
C LEU A 65 -7.17 11.60 7.00
N ASP A 66 -8.25 11.76 6.24
CA ASP A 66 -8.68 13.06 5.73
C ASP A 66 -8.95 14.03 6.89
N SER A 67 -9.46 13.56 8.03
CA SER A 67 -9.65 14.36 9.24
C SER A 67 -8.31 14.81 9.85
N PHE A 68 -7.33 13.90 9.93
CA PHE A 68 -6.00 14.23 10.47
C PHE A 68 -5.25 15.20 9.58
N TYR A 69 -5.18 14.93 8.28
CA TYR A 69 -4.51 15.81 7.32
C TYR A 69 -5.12 17.22 7.30
N LYS A 70 -6.44 17.37 7.51
CA LYS A 70 -7.07 18.69 7.60
C LYS A 70 -6.76 19.42 8.92
N SER A 71 -6.37 18.70 9.96
CA SER A 71 -6.06 19.28 11.26
C SER A 71 -4.60 19.70 11.41
N PHE A 72 -3.72 19.23 10.53
CA PHE A 72 -2.28 19.51 10.64
C PHE A 72 -1.90 20.86 10.02
N PRO A 73 -0.95 21.59 10.63
CA PRO A 73 -0.30 22.75 10.02
C PRO A 73 0.41 22.40 8.71
N ASN A 74 0.63 23.38 7.83
CA ASN A 74 1.25 23.12 6.53
C ASN A 74 2.69 22.57 6.65
N SER A 75 3.44 22.97 7.69
CA SER A 75 4.80 22.48 7.95
C SER A 75 4.81 20.96 8.15
N VAL A 76 3.89 20.47 8.97
CA VAL A 76 3.67 19.04 9.24
C VAL A 76 3.23 18.32 7.97
N LEU A 77 2.33 18.91 7.19
CA LEU A 77 1.87 18.32 5.92
C LEU A 77 3.01 18.17 4.91
N ARG A 78 3.85 19.21 4.78
CA ARG A 78 5.03 19.21 3.91
C ARG A 78 6.03 18.15 4.35
N PHE A 79 6.34 18.07 5.64
CA PHE A 79 7.18 17.02 6.20
C PHE A 79 6.64 15.62 5.91
N ILE A 80 5.34 15.38 6.09
CA ILE A 80 4.72 14.07 5.81
C ILE A 80 4.81 13.73 4.33
N ASP A 81 4.54 14.66 3.41
CA ASP A 81 4.66 14.41 1.96
C ASP A 81 6.10 14.10 1.56
N ASP A 82 7.07 14.86 2.08
CA ASP A 82 8.49 14.63 1.84
C ASP A 82 8.94 13.28 2.40
N ALA A 83 8.57 12.96 3.64
CA ALA A 83 8.85 11.69 4.30
C ALA A 83 8.25 10.49 3.55
N GLN A 84 7.06 10.64 2.97
CA GLN A 84 6.44 9.62 2.12
C GLN A 84 7.23 9.41 0.82
N ARG A 85 7.77 10.47 0.23
CA ARG A 85 8.55 10.41 -1.03
C ARG A 85 9.95 9.83 -0.82
N ASN A 86 10.66 10.28 0.23
CA ASN A 86 12.06 9.92 0.46
C ASN A 86 12.24 8.77 1.48
N GLN A 87 11.15 8.30 2.11
CA GLN A 87 11.14 7.28 3.16
C GLN A 87 11.96 7.65 4.41
N ASN A 88 12.23 8.94 4.60
CA ASN A 88 12.93 9.48 5.74
C ASN A 88 11.95 10.13 6.72
N TRP A 89 11.68 9.41 7.81
CA TRP A 89 10.78 9.84 8.87
C TRP A 89 11.54 10.37 10.10
N ILE A 90 12.81 10.74 9.94
CA ILE A 90 13.63 11.29 11.01
C ILE A 90 13.20 12.73 11.27
N ILE A 91 13.03 13.07 12.54
CA ILE A 91 12.78 14.43 12.99
C ILE A 91 14.08 14.94 13.59
N ASN A 92 14.57 16.04 13.02
CA ASN A 92 15.74 16.75 13.49
C ASN A 92 15.32 18.09 14.07
N VAL A 93 16.05 18.54 15.08
CA VAL A 93 15.94 19.89 15.64
C VAL A 93 17.32 20.51 15.71
N ASP A 94 17.41 21.81 15.53
CA ASP A 94 18.66 22.51 15.73
C ASP A 94 18.88 22.76 17.23
N VAL A 95 19.99 22.25 17.75
CA VAL A 95 20.39 22.42 19.14
C VAL A 95 21.55 23.42 19.19
N GLY A 96 21.34 24.52 19.91
CA GLY A 96 22.35 25.53 20.14
C GLY A 96 23.30 25.09 21.24
N THR A 97 24.57 24.88 20.90
CA THR A 97 25.62 24.58 21.87
C THR A 97 26.42 25.84 22.15
N GLU A 98 26.56 26.19 23.43
CA GLU A 98 27.44 27.27 23.86
C GLU A 98 28.90 26.81 23.75
N ILE A 99 29.70 27.55 22.99
CA ILE A 99 31.11 27.28 22.80
C ILE A 99 31.91 28.50 23.21
N GLN A 100 32.84 28.31 24.13
CA GLN A 100 33.81 29.34 24.51
C GLN A 100 35.08 29.18 23.69
N ARG A 101 35.54 30.25 23.05
CA ARG A 101 36.85 30.28 22.40
C ARG A 101 37.66 31.45 22.94
N THR A 102 38.89 31.16 23.33
CA THR A 102 39.88 32.18 23.66
C THR A 102 40.45 32.74 22.36
N ILE A 103 40.25 34.03 22.13
CA ILE A 103 40.90 34.76 21.04
C ILE A 103 41.96 35.69 21.62
N LYS A 104 43.06 35.88 20.89
CA LYS A 104 44.07 36.89 21.25
C LYS A 104 43.78 38.18 20.50
N LYS A 105 43.55 39.25 21.24
CA LYS A 105 43.35 40.60 20.70
C LYS A 105 44.31 41.54 21.42
N ASP A 106 45.15 42.23 20.67
CA ASP A 106 46.15 43.17 21.19
C ASP A 106 47.09 42.61 22.28
N GLY A 107 47.38 41.30 22.23
CA GLY A 107 48.27 40.62 23.17
C GLY A 107 47.60 40.12 24.46
N GLU A 108 46.33 40.45 24.67
CA GLU A 108 45.51 39.93 25.76
C GLU A 108 44.62 38.77 25.28
N GLU A 109 44.40 37.79 26.16
CA GLU A 109 43.52 36.66 25.92
C GLU A 109 42.09 37.03 26.35
N GLU A 110 41.17 37.09 25.40
CA GLU A 110 39.74 37.35 25.64
C GLU A 110 38.96 36.06 25.36
N VAL A 111 38.12 35.64 26.32
CA VAL A 111 37.20 34.50 26.13
C VAL A 111 35.90 35.04 25.56
N ILE A 112 35.54 34.62 24.35
CA ILE A 112 34.27 34.96 23.73
C ILE A 112 33.39 33.72 23.68
N THR A 113 32.12 33.90 24.06
CA THR A 113 31.07 32.91 23.93
C THR A 113 30.40 33.03 22.55
N PHE A 114 30.30 31.92 21.84
CA PHE A 114 29.57 31.78 20.59
C PHE A 114 28.52 30.68 20.74
N TYR A 115 27.45 30.75 19.94
CA TYR A 115 26.50 29.66 19.81
C TYR A 115 26.71 28.97 18.46
N GLU A 116 26.91 27.66 18.48
CA GLU A 116 26.92 26.82 17.27
C GLU A 116 25.62 26.01 17.25
N TRP A 117 24.86 26.13 16.17
CA TRP A 117 23.64 25.37 15.96
C TRP A 117 23.97 24.14 15.13
N THR A 118 23.70 22.96 15.68
CA THR A 118 23.89 21.69 14.98
C THR A 118 22.59 20.90 14.96
N PRO A 119 22.24 20.24 13.85
CA PRO A 119 21.06 19.40 13.80
C PRO A 119 21.26 18.16 14.67
N ASP A 120 20.34 17.92 15.58
CA ASP A 120 20.28 16.71 16.39
C ASP A 120 19.00 15.93 16.10
N THR A 121 19.07 14.61 16.17
CA THR A 121 17.94 13.73 15.89
C THR A 121 17.17 13.44 17.17
N ILE A 122 15.94 13.95 17.25
CA ILE A 122 15.08 13.72 18.42
C ILE A 122 14.29 12.40 18.32
N GLY A 123 14.11 11.88 17.11
CA GLY A 123 13.36 10.65 16.93
C GLY A 123 13.04 10.30 15.48
N ARG A 124 12.31 9.20 15.33
CA ARG A 124 11.79 8.73 14.05
C ARG A 124 10.29 8.52 14.16
N LEU A 125 9.54 9.21 13.32
CA LEU A 125 8.10 9.07 13.21
C LEU A 125 7.75 7.69 12.63
N LYS A 126 6.67 7.09 13.13
CA LYS A 126 6.04 5.96 12.47
C LYS A 126 5.49 6.42 11.12
N PRO A 127 5.61 5.62 10.06
CA PRO A 127 5.14 6.02 8.75
C PRO A 127 3.62 5.97 8.67
N ILE A 128 3.04 6.86 7.87
CA ILE A 128 1.62 6.82 7.48
C ILE A 128 1.51 6.61 5.99
N ILE A 129 0.46 5.90 5.57
CA ILE A 129 0.24 5.61 4.16
C ILE A 129 -0.13 6.88 3.38
N PRO A 130 0.22 6.98 2.10
CA PRO A 130 -0.30 8.02 1.22
C PRO A 130 -1.80 7.86 0.96
N THR A 131 -2.57 8.94 1.04
CA THR A 131 -4.03 8.92 0.77
C THR A 131 -4.38 8.32 -0.59
N ARG A 132 -3.52 8.55 -1.60
CA ARG A 132 -3.67 7.98 -2.95
C ARG A 132 -3.71 6.45 -2.96
N ASP A 133 -3.00 5.79 -2.05
CA ASP A 133 -2.88 4.34 -2.01
C ASP A 133 -4.16 3.70 -1.45
N ILE A 134 -4.78 4.34 -0.45
CA ILE A 134 -6.12 3.95 0.01
C ILE A 134 -7.18 4.20 -1.06
N ILE A 135 -7.14 5.35 -1.75
CA ILE A 135 -8.07 5.64 -2.85
C ILE A 135 -7.94 4.59 -3.95
N SER A 136 -6.72 4.23 -4.34
CA SER A 136 -6.44 3.17 -5.30
C SER A 136 -7.06 1.84 -4.86
N LEU A 137 -6.88 1.46 -3.59
CA LEU A 137 -7.44 0.23 -3.06
C LEU A 137 -8.97 0.24 -2.98
N ILE A 138 -9.61 1.37 -2.63
CA ILE A 138 -11.07 1.54 -2.69
C ILE A 138 -11.59 1.30 -4.11
N ASN A 139 -10.90 1.82 -5.12
CA ASN A 139 -11.28 1.64 -6.52
C ASN A 139 -11.12 0.18 -6.95
N LYS A 140 -10.03 -0.49 -6.57
CA LYS A 140 -9.83 -1.93 -6.82
C LYS A 140 -10.94 -2.79 -6.20
N VAL A 141 -11.35 -2.49 -4.97
CA VAL A 141 -12.46 -3.20 -4.30
C VAL A 141 -13.81 -2.89 -4.97
N LYS A 142 -14.02 -1.67 -5.49
CA LYS A 142 -15.19 -1.34 -6.33
C LYS A 142 -15.24 -2.23 -7.57
N GLU A 143 -14.12 -2.29 -8.26
CA GLU A 143 -13.88 -3.04 -9.48
C GLU A 143 -14.08 -4.55 -9.28
N LEU A 144 -13.69 -5.06 -8.12
CA LEU A 144 -13.94 -6.43 -7.65
C LEU A 144 -15.44 -6.72 -7.49
N ALA A 145 -16.16 -5.82 -6.81
CA ALA A 145 -17.61 -5.94 -6.60
C ALA A 145 -18.39 -5.90 -7.93
N GLU A 146 -17.99 -5.02 -8.85
CA GLU A 146 -18.57 -4.96 -10.20
C GLU A 146 -18.35 -6.27 -10.98
N SER A 147 -17.13 -6.83 -10.91
CA SER A 147 -16.83 -8.11 -11.56
C SER A 147 -17.64 -9.26 -10.98
N TYR A 148 -17.82 -9.29 -9.66
CA TYR A 148 -18.71 -10.26 -9.02
C TYR A 148 -20.15 -10.13 -9.50
N GLY A 149 -20.68 -8.90 -9.57
CA GLY A 149 -22.02 -8.62 -10.08
C GLY A 149 -22.21 -9.04 -11.54
N GLU A 150 -21.22 -8.79 -12.40
CA GLU A 150 -21.25 -9.24 -13.80
C GLU A 150 -21.30 -10.76 -13.92
N VAL A 151 -20.51 -11.47 -13.11
CA VAL A 151 -20.49 -12.94 -13.10
C VAL A 151 -21.83 -13.49 -12.62
N CYS A 152 -22.43 -12.91 -11.59
CA CYS A 152 -23.75 -13.33 -11.08
C CYS A 152 -24.89 -13.08 -12.08
N ALA A 153 -24.77 -12.05 -12.92
CA ALA A 153 -25.79 -11.70 -13.91
C ALA A 153 -25.76 -12.56 -15.19
N GLN A 154 -24.73 -13.40 -15.37
CA GLN A 154 -24.54 -14.24 -16.55
C GLN A 154 -24.57 -15.72 -16.17
N ASN A 155 -25.00 -16.57 -17.11
CA ASN A 155 -24.79 -18.00 -16.97
C ASN A 155 -23.29 -18.31 -17.18
N ILE A 156 -22.64 -18.87 -16.16
CA ILE A 156 -21.19 -19.15 -16.15
C ILE A 156 -20.79 -20.05 -17.33
N ASP A 157 -21.66 -21.01 -17.69
CA ASP A 157 -21.37 -21.99 -18.72
C ASP A 157 -21.30 -21.35 -20.13
N ASP A 158 -21.87 -20.16 -20.31
CA ASP A 158 -21.86 -19.40 -21.58
C ASP A 158 -20.64 -18.46 -21.70
N ILE A 159 -19.88 -18.26 -20.62
CA ILE A 159 -18.72 -17.37 -20.62
C ILE A 159 -17.54 -18.04 -21.33
N LYS A 160 -16.89 -17.31 -22.25
CA LYS A 160 -15.68 -17.80 -22.95
C LYS A 160 -14.51 -17.98 -21.97
N THR A 161 -13.70 -19.02 -22.16
CA THR A 161 -12.58 -19.40 -21.26
C THR A 161 -11.62 -18.26 -20.91
N PRO A 162 -11.18 -17.38 -21.85
CA PRO A 162 -10.30 -16.26 -21.48
C PRO A 162 -10.95 -15.29 -20.49
N LYS A 163 -12.27 -15.08 -20.58
CA LYS A 163 -13.02 -14.20 -19.68
C LYS A 163 -13.27 -14.88 -18.33
N LEU A 164 -13.53 -16.19 -18.31
CA LEU A 164 -13.60 -16.98 -17.06
C LEU A 164 -12.31 -16.84 -16.24
N LYS A 165 -11.14 -17.01 -16.86
CA LYS A 165 -9.84 -16.88 -16.19
C LYS A 165 -9.66 -15.50 -15.58
N LYS A 166 -9.96 -14.44 -16.33
CA LYS A 166 -9.88 -13.05 -15.83
C LYS A 166 -10.79 -12.81 -14.61
N TYR A 167 -12.01 -13.36 -14.62
CA TYR A 167 -12.89 -13.25 -13.46
C TYR A 167 -12.34 -14.01 -12.26
N VAL A 168 -11.82 -15.22 -12.45
CA VAL A 168 -11.20 -15.99 -11.36
C VAL A 168 -10.01 -15.25 -10.76
N GLU A 169 -9.11 -14.76 -11.61
CA GLU A 169 -7.93 -13.97 -11.21
C GLU A 169 -8.35 -12.77 -10.38
N ARG A 170 -9.29 -11.97 -10.88
CA ARG A 170 -9.77 -10.76 -10.21
C ARG A 170 -10.46 -11.07 -8.89
N LEU A 171 -11.37 -12.05 -8.86
CA LEU A 171 -12.08 -12.42 -7.62
C LEU A 171 -11.14 -12.98 -6.55
N SER A 172 -10.04 -13.64 -6.94
CA SER A 172 -9.02 -14.11 -5.99
C SER A 172 -8.16 -12.99 -5.36
N GLU A 173 -8.25 -11.75 -5.84
CA GLU A 173 -7.49 -10.62 -5.25
C GLU A 173 -8.12 -10.11 -3.94
N LYS A 174 -9.31 -10.59 -3.56
CA LYS A 174 -10.02 -10.16 -2.33
C LYS A 174 -9.13 -10.32 -1.09
N GLU A 175 -8.49 -11.48 -0.93
CA GLU A 175 -7.62 -11.79 0.20
C GLU A 175 -6.38 -10.89 0.25
N ASP A 176 -5.80 -10.57 -0.92
CA ASP A 176 -4.67 -9.64 -1.02
C ASP A 176 -5.09 -8.22 -0.61
N TYR A 177 -6.29 -7.78 -1.03
CA TYR A 177 -6.85 -6.50 -0.65
C TYR A 177 -7.18 -6.40 0.84
N ALA A 178 -7.68 -7.49 1.45
CA ALA A 178 -7.90 -7.56 2.89
C ALA A 178 -6.58 -7.46 3.67
N THR A 179 -5.55 -8.21 3.25
CA THR A 179 -4.22 -8.16 3.86
C THR A 179 -3.60 -6.76 3.75
N LEU A 180 -3.77 -6.11 2.60
CA LEU A 180 -3.29 -4.75 2.38
C LEU A 180 -4.05 -3.73 3.25
N TYR A 181 -5.36 -3.91 3.43
CA TYR A 181 -6.16 -3.09 4.35
C TYR A 181 -5.66 -3.24 5.79
N ASP A 182 -5.42 -4.45 6.28
CA ASP A 182 -4.93 -4.68 7.65
C ASP A 182 -3.59 -3.99 7.88
N LYS A 183 -2.69 -4.05 6.89
CA LYS A 183 -1.43 -3.29 6.92
C LYS A 183 -1.67 -1.78 7.01
N TYR A 184 -2.57 -1.24 6.20
CA TYR A 184 -2.90 0.19 6.23
C TYR A 184 -3.51 0.62 7.55
N LYS A 185 -4.43 -0.18 8.09
CA LYS A 185 -5.04 0.03 9.40
C LYS A 185 -3.99 0.09 10.49
N ALA A 186 -3.06 -0.87 10.54
CA ALA A 186 -1.99 -0.90 11.54
C ALA A 186 -1.09 0.35 11.45
N LEU A 187 -0.74 0.79 10.24
CA LEU A 187 0.05 2.00 10.03
C LEU A 187 -0.68 3.27 10.50
N ILE A 188 -1.97 3.38 10.22
CA ILE A 188 -2.79 4.51 10.71
C ILE A 188 -2.86 4.49 12.24
N GLU A 189 -3.15 3.33 12.83
CA GLU A 189 -3.24 3.16 14.29
C GLU A 189 -1.92 3.46 14.99
N ASP A 190 -0.78 3.07 14.42
CA ASP A 190 0.53 3.41 14.94
C ASP A 190 0.87 4.89 14.80
N PHE A 191 0.47 5.53 13.69
CA PHE A 191 0.74 6.93 13.45
C PHE A 191 -0.01 7.86 14.40
N ILE A 192 -1.26 7.54 14.73
CA ILE A 192 -2.13 8.38 15.56
C ILE A 192 -1.87 8.22 17.07
N LYS A 193 -0.91 7.38 17.46
CA LYS A 193 -0.54 7.24 18.88
C LYS A 193 0.03 8.56 19.40
N PRO A 194 -0.29 8.96 20.65
CA PRO A 194 0.12 10.25 21.21
C PRO A 194 1.62 10.53 21.05
N GLY A 195 2.50 9.60 21.42
CA GLY A 195 3.95 9.85 21.31
C GLY A 195 4.45 10.10 19.88
N ASN A 196 3.75 9.57 18.87
CA ASN A 196 4.07 9.87 17.48
C ASN A 196 3.58 11.27 17.09
N LEU A 197 2.37 11.64 17.50
CA LEU A 197 1.81 12.98 17.28
C LEU A 197 2.57 14.07 18.05
N ASP A 198 3.00 13.81 19.27
CA ASP A 198 3.79 14.74 20.09
C ASP A 198 5.13 15.06 19.42
N SER A 199 5.71 14.09 18.71
CA SER A 199 6.96 14.31 17.95
C SER A 199 6.77 15.31 16.80
N LEU A 200 5.55 15.43 16.25
CA LEU A 200 5.26 16.38 15.17
C LEU A 200 5.28 17.84 15.63
N ILE A 201 5.24 18.11 16.95
CA ILE A 201 5.37 19.48 17.49
C ILE A 201 6.72 20.10 17.11
N TYR A 202 7.75 19.28 16.96
CA TYR A 202 9.10 19.69 16.60
C TYR A 202 9.29 19.87 15.08
N VAL A 203 8.26 19.58 14.28
CA VAL A 203 8.26 19.85 12.84
C VAL A 203 7.84 21.31 12.63
N CYS A 204 8.80 22.20 12.76
CA CYS A 204 8.63 23.62 12.47
C CYS A 204 8.90 23.91 10.99
N ASP A 205 8.18 24.87 10.41
CA ASP A 205 8.62 25.57 9.21
C ASP A 205 9.61 26.65 9.66
N ASP A 206 10.77 26.73 9.03
CA ASP A 206 11.65 27.91 9.10
C ASP A 206 11.04 29.10 8.33
N GLU A 207 9.97 28.86 7.57
CA GLU A 207 9.25 29.89 6.82
C GLU A 207 8.26 30.61 7.76
N GLU A 208 8.58 31.86 8.13
CA GLU A 208 7.73 32.83 8.87
C GLU A 208 6.32 33.06 8.25
N GLU A 209 5.96 32.38 7.16
CA GLU A 209 4.77 32.67 6.35
C GLU A 209 3.43 32.39 7.06
N GLN A 210 3.38 31.55 8.10
CA GLN A 210 2.10 31.19 8.74
C GLN A 210 1.59 32.17 9.80
N PHE A 211 2.40 33.15 10.22
CA PHE A 211 1.98 34.18 11.19
C PHE A 211 1.78 35.57 10.56
N LEU A 212 1.84 35.68 9.23
CA LEU A 212 1.69 36.93 8.47
C LEU A 212 0.28 37.16 7.89
N THR A 213 -0.75 36.42 8.34
CA THR A 213 -2.15 36.65 7.93
C THR A 213 -3.08 36.85 9.10
#